data_AF-A0A354LZ59-F1
#
_entry.id   AF-A0A354LZ59-F1
#
_cell.length_a   1.000
_cell.length_b   1.000
_cell.length_c   1.000
_cell.angle_alpha   90.00
_cell.angle_beta   90.00
_cell.angle_gamma   90.00
#
_symmetry.space_group_name_H-M   'P 1'
#
loop_
_entity.id
_entity.type
_entity.pdbx_description
1 polymer ?
#
loop_
_entity_poly.entity_id
_entity_poly.type
_entity_poly.pdbx_seq_one_letter_code
_entity_poly.pdbx_strand_id
1 'polypeptide(L)' 'MATIDLIVLGILKKEPMSAYDIQKLVEYRNISKWVKISTPSIYKKAIQLEEKGLIRGEIV' A
#
# COMPACT_ATOMS: atom_id res chain seq x y z
N MET A 1 3.61 -2.72 -13.24
CA MET A 1 3.31 -2.53 -11.81
C MET A 1 4.24 -3.41 -11.00
N ALA A 2 4.75 -2.93 -9.88
CA ALA A 2 5.54 -3.72 -8.94
C ALA A 2 4.63 -4.54 -8.01
N THR A 3 5.14 -5.63 -7.41
CA THR A 3 4.34 -6.47 -6.49
C THR A 3 3.73 -5.68 -5.33
N ILE A 4 4.45 -4.67 -4.81
CA ILE A 4 3.94 -3.77 -3.78
C ILE A 4 2.73 -2.95 -4.26
N ASP A 5 2.68 -2.57 -5.54
CA ASP A 5 1.54 -1.84 -6.11
C ASP A 5 0.27 -2.73 -6.01
N LEU A 6 0.39 -4.03 -6.31
CA LEU A 6 -0.70 -5.00 -6.22
C LEU A 6 -1.10 -5.28 -4.76
N ILE A 7 -0.14 -5.32 -3.83
CA ILE A 7 -0.42 -5.51 -2.41
C ILE A 7 -1.24 -4.32 -1.88
N VAL A 8 -0.81 -3.09 -2.17
CA VAL A 8 -1.52 -1.86 -1.76
C VAL A 8 -2.93 -1.84 -2.33
N LEU A 9 -3.09 -2.07 -3.64
CA LEU A 9 -4.40 -2.11 -4.28
C LEU A 9 -5.30 -3.23 -3.74
N GLY A 10 -4.72 -4.41 -3.47
CA GLY A 10 -5.46 -5.54 -2.92
C GLY A 10 -5.96 -5.30 -1.50
N ILE A 11 -5.20 -4.55 -0.68
CA ILE A 11 -5.63 -4.10 0.64
C ILE A 11 -6.77 -3.09 0.51
N LEU A 12 -6.57 -2.05 -0.30
CA LEU A 12 -7.57 -0.98 -0.52
C LEU A 12 -8.87 -1.47 -1.18
N LYS A 13 -8.81 -2.57 -1.94
CA LYS A 13 -10.01 -3.21 -2.51
C LYS A 13 -10.96 -3.74 -1.43
N LYS A 14 -10.46 -4.04 -0.22
CA LYS A 14 -11.29 -4.53 0.88
C LYS A 14 -11.99 -3.39 1.61
N GLU A 15 -11.22 -2.37 1.95
CA GLU A 15 -11.71 -1.17 2.66
C GLU A 15 -10.73 0.00 2.48
N PRO A 16 -11.22 1.25 2.51
CA PRO A 16 -10.35 2.43 2.52
C PRO A 16 -9.42 2.41 3.74
N MET A 17 -8.14 2.68 3.55
CA MET A 17 -7.14 2.76 4.61
C MET A 17 -6.14 3.88 4.34
N SER A 18 -5.60 4.44 5.43
CA SER A 18 -4.46 5.34 5.31
C SER A 18 -3.19 4.57 4.90
N ALA A 19 -2.22 5.26 4.30
CA ALA A 19 -0.92 4.66 4.00
C ALA A 19 -0.20 4.11 5.26
N TYR A 20 -0.46 4.71 6.42
CA TYR A 20 0.05 4.26 7.71
C TYR A 20 -0.54 2.90 8.12
N ASP A 21 -1.85 2.75 8.00
CA ASP A 21 -2.55 1.50 8.37
C ASP A 21 -2.14 0.36 7.44
N ILE A 22 -1.97 0.66 6.14
CA ILE A 22 -1.43 -0.29 5.16
C ILE A 22 -0.03 -0.73 5.57
N GLN A 23 0.84 0.20 5.98
CA GLN A 23 2.18 -0.14 6.46
C GLN A 23 2.14 -1.08 7.67
N LYS A 24 1.34 -0.76 8.68
CA LYS A 24 1.16 -1.61 9.86
C LYS A 24 0.61 -2.99 9.52
N LEU A 25 -0.36 -3.07 8.62
CA LEU A 25 -0.95 -4.34 8.20
C LEU A 25 0.07 -5.27 7.53
N VAL A 26 0.93 -4.69 6.68
CA VAL A 26 2.02 -5.39 6.01
C VAL A 26 3.04 -5.94 7.01
N GLU A 27 3.40 -5.15 8.02
CA GLU A 27 4.32 -5.54 9.11
C GLU A 27 3.70 -6.63 10.00
N TYR A 28 2.47 -6.40 10.47
CA TYR A 28 1.73 -7.33 11.35
C TYR A 28 1.56 -8.71 10.71
N ARG A 29 1.24 -8.75 9.41
CA ARG A 29 1.10 -10.00 8.64
C ARG A 29 2.44 -10.60 8.20
N ASN A 30 3.57 -9.97 8.53
CA ASN A 30 4.91 -10.40 8.13
C ASN A 30 5.05 -10.63 6.61
N ILE A 31 4.39 -9.80 5.79
CA ILE A 31 4.36 -10.01 4.32
C ILE A 31 5.77 -9.95 3.72
N SER A 32 6.67 -9.17 4.32
CA SER A 32 8.08 -9.07 3.93
C SER A 32 8.85 -10.41 4.00
N LYS A 33 8.37 -11.39 4.77
CA LYS A 33 8.96 -12.75 4.80
C LYS A 33 8.61 -13.58 3.56
N TRP A 34 7.50 -13.26 2.89
CA TRP A 34 6.99 -14.00 1.73
C TRP A 34 7.33 -13.30 0.42
N VAL A 35 7.45 -11.97 0.44
CA VAL A 35 7.68 -11.15 -0.73
C VAL A 35 8.72 -10.09 -0.40
N LYS A 36 9.71 -9.91 -1.29
CA LYS A 36 10.72 -8.85 -1.15
C LYS A 36 10.08 -7.48 -1.36
N ILE A 37 9.65 -6.84 -0.28
CA ILE A 37 9.08 -5.50 -0.26
C ILE A 37 9.77 -4.64 0.80
N SER A 38 9.91 -3.35 0.50
CA SER A 38 10.34 -2.36 1.48
C SER A 38 9.10 -1.72 2.08
N THR A 39 8.78 -2.06 3.33
CA THR A 39 7.62 -1.50 4.03
C THR A 39 7.63 0.04 4.06
N PRO A 40 8.77 0.73 4.28
CA PRO A 40 8.84 2.19 4.20
C PRO A 40 8.44 2.78 2.83
N SER A 41 8.48 1.99 1.75
CA SER A 41 8.14 2.49 0.42
C SER A 41 6.63 2.62 0.17
N ILE A 42 5.77 2.14 1.08
CA ILE A 42 4.31 2.15 0.92
C ILE A 42 3.75 3.56 0.72
N TYR A 43 4.23 4.56 1.46
CA TYR A 43 3.81 5.96 1.29
C TYR A 43 4.08 6.48 -0.12
N LYS A 44 5.31 6.30 -0.59
CA LYS A 44 5.69 6.67 -1.96
C LYS A 44 4.83 5.94 -2.99
N LYS A 45 4.46 4.68 -2.72
CA LYS A 45 3.60 3.90 -3.59
C LYS A 45 2.16 4.38 -3.63
N ALA A 46 1.59 4.76 -2.49
CA ALA A 46 0.25 5.35 -2.46
C ALA A 46 0.17 6.60 -3.34
N ILE A 47 1.11 7.53 -3.21
CA ILE A 47 1.18 8.75 -4.04
C ILE A 47 1.30 8.39 -5.52
N GLN A 48 2.23 7.47 -5.88
CA GLN A 48 2.40 7.04 -7.28
C GLN A 48 1.16 6.34 -7.87
N LEU A 49 0.35 5.67 -7.05
CA LEU A 49 -0.89 5.03 -7.49
C LEU A 49 -2.00 6.05 -7.67
N GLU A 50 -2.04 7.08 -6.83
CA GLU A 50 -2.95 8.21 -6.97
C GLU A 50 -2.65 9.04 -8.22
N GLU A 51 -1.37 9.37 -8.48
CA GLU A 51 -0.93 10.06 -9.70
C GLU A 51 -1.31 9.29 -10.98
N LYS A 52 -1.39 7.96 -10.90
CA LYS A 52 -1.83 7.09 -12.00
C LYS A 52 -3.35 6.95 -12.10
N GLY A 53 -4.12 7.57 -11.21
CA GLY A 53 -5.58 7.49 -11.14
C GLY A 53 -6.11 6.13 -10.68
N LEU A 54 -5.28 5.30 -10.04
CA LEU A 54 -5.67 3.96 -9.58
C LEU A 54 -6.31 3.98 -8.19
N ILE A 55 -6.02 5.00 -7.39
CA ILE A 55 -6.64 5.24 -6.08
C ILE A 55 -6.92 6.75 -5.94
N ARG A 56 -7.72 7.12 -4.95
CA ARG A 56 -7.94 8.52 -4.54
C ARG A 56 -7.62 8.65 -3.06
N GLY A 57 -6.77 9.61 -2.71
CA GLY A 57 -6.51 10.00 -1.35
C GLY A 57 -7.46 11.12 -0.89
N GLU A 58 -7.67 11.19 0.41
CA GLU A 58 -8.30 12.32 1.08
C GLU A 58 -7.33 12.83 2.16
N ILE A 59 -7.20 14.15 2.27
CA ILE A 59 -6.43 14.77 3.36
C ILE A 59 -7.43 15.01 4.49
N VAL A 60 -7.18 14.38 5.64
CA VAL A 60 -8.02 14.47 6.85
C VAL A 60 -7.28 15.23 7.93
#